data_AF-A0A935SP53-F1
#
_entry.id   AF-A0A935SP53-F1
#
_cell.length_a   1.000
_cell.length_b   1.000
_cell.length_c   1.000
_cell.angle_alpha   90.00
_cell.angle_beta   90.00
_cell.angle_gamma   90.00
#
_symmetry.space_group_name_H-M   'P 1'
#
loop_
_entity.id
_entity.type
_entity.pdbx_description
1 polymer ?
#
loop_
_entity_poly.entity_id
_entity_poly.type
_entity_poly.pdbx_seq_one_letter_code
_entity_poly.pdbx_strand_id
1 'polypeptide(L)'
;SDSFWYSAVEGEVYALSSFFTAIVFWAILKWEQSVDIEQANGIKGNFTRADRWLILIFYLMGLSIGVHLLNLLTIPAIVMIYYFKRYKVTTGGAILAFIIGCIITGIVQKAVIVWTIKGAGNLDILFVNSFGLPFFSGFTAFFILLAGLIYFGLQ
;
A
#
# COMPACT_ATOMS: atom_id res chain seq x y z
N SER A 1 36.96 3.21 0.48
CA SER A 1 36.08 4.40 0.61
C SER A 1 34.66 4.10 0.16
N ASP A 2 34.47 3.19 -0.81
CA ASP A 2 33.15 2.83 -1.35
C ASP A 2 32.29 1.95 -0.42
N SER A 3 32.91 1.14 0.44
CA SER A 3 32.18 0.27 1.36
C SER A 3 31.35 1.04 2.41
N PHE A 4 31.86 2.18 2.89
CA PHE A 4 31.14 3.01 3.85
C PHE A 4 29.87 3.65 3.24
N TRP A 5 29.96 4.10 1.99
CA TRP A 5 28.83 4.69 1.27
C TRP A 5 27.78 3.62 0.91
N TYR A 6 28.21 2.44 0.46
CA TYR A 6 27.30 1.34 0.14
C TYR A 6 26.57 0.81 1.38
N SER A 7 27.28 0.67 2.51
CA SER A 7 26.66 0.27 3.78
C SER A 7 25.73 1.36 4.35
N ALA A 8 25.99 2.64 4.10
CA ALA A 8 25.09 3.71 4.50
C ALA A 8 23.79 3.68 3.67
N VAL A 9 23.88 3.50 2.35
CA VAL A 9 22.73 3.42 1.43
C VAL A 9 21.91 2.14 1.63
N GLU A 10 22.55 1.00 1.86
CA GLU A 10 21.83 -0.22 2.22
C GLU A 10 21.17 -0.08 3.60
N GLY A 11 21.88 0.52 4.55
CA GLY A 11 21.37 0.79 5.89
C GLY A 11 20.08 1.64 5.87
N GLU A 12 20.04 2.73 5.11
CA GLU A 12 18.87 3.61 5.06
C GLU A 12 17.64 2.92 4.47
N VAL A 13 17.76 2.21 3.34
CA VAL A 13 16.60 1.60 2.67
C VAL A 13 16.08 0.37 3.42
N TYR A 14 16.97 -0.49 3.92
CA TYR A 14 16.56 -1.68 4.65
C TYR A 14 16.08 -1.36 6.06
N ALA A 15 16.68 -0.37 6.75
CA ALA A 15 16.19 0.08 8.05
C ALA A 15 14.79 0.72 7.92
N LEU A 16 14.57 1.59 6.93
CA LEU A 16 13.24 2.17 6.70
C LEU A 16 12.22 1.11 6.32
N SER A 17 12.57 0.17 5.43
CA SER A 17 11.69 -0.95 5.08
C SER A 17 11.32 -1.79 6.31
N SER A 18 12.28 -2.06 7.20
CA SER A 18 12.05 -2.82 8.44
C SER A 18 11.18 -2.04 9.42
N PHE A 19 11.39 -0.72 9.53
CA PHE A 19 10.57 0.17 10.35
C PHE A 19 9.11 0.19 9.90
N PHE A 20 8.86 0.36 8.60
CA PHE A 20 7.49 0.32 8.05
C PHE A 20 6.83 -1.04 8.27
N THR A 21 7.55 -2.13 8.01
CA THR A 21 7.04 -3.49 8.24
C THR A 21 6.69 -3.71 9.71
N ALA A 22 7.56 -3.28 10.63
CA ALA A 22 7.34 -3.40 12.06
C ALA A 22 6.13 -2.59 12.54
N ILE A 23 5.97 -1.35 12.08
CA ILE A 23 4.82 -0.52 12.46
C ILE A 23 3.53 -1.06 11.86
N VAL A 24 3.53 -1.51 10.61
CA VAL A 24 2.33 -2.09 9.98
C VAL A 24 1.91 -3.37 10.72
N PHE A 25 2.87 -4.23 11.06
CA PHE A 25 2.61 -5.42 11.86
C PHE A 25 2.07 -5.08 13.25
N TRP A 26 2.66 -4.09 13.92
CA TRP A 26 2.16 -3.61 15.21
C TRP A 26 0.76 -3.01 15.09
N ALA A 27 0.47 -2.25 14.03
CA ALA A 27 -0.81 -1.60 13.80
C ALA A 27 -1.93 -2.61 13.55
N ILE A 28 -1.67 -3.72 12.85
CA ILE A 28 -2.69 -4.75 12.61
C ILE A 28 -3.02 -5.54 13.88
N LEU A 29 -2.01 -5.83 14.72
CA LEU A 29 -2.25 -6.41 16.06
C LEU A 29 -3.01 -5.42 16.95
N LYS A 30 -2.70 -4.12 16.84
CA LYS A 30 -3.42 -3.10 17.60
C LYS A 30 -4.86 -2.93 17.14
N TRP A 31 -5.12 -3.08 15.84
CA TRP A 31 -6.47 -3.17 15.29
C TRP A 31 -7.22 -4.36 15.87
N GLU A 32 -6.64 -5.56 15.83
CA GLU A 32 -7.22 -6.79 16.36
C GLU A 32 -7.64 -6.62 17.83
N GLN A 33 -6.70 -6.17 18.67
CA GLN A 33 -6.97 -5.91 20.08
C GLN A 33 -8.09 -4.86 20.29
N SER A 34 -8.14 -3.84 19.44
CA SER A 34 -9.18 -2.81 19.53
C SER A 34 -10.56 -3.37 19.16
N VAL A 35 -10.63 -4.24 18.14
CA VAL A 35 -11.88 -4.93 17.76
C VAL A 35 -12.34 -5.85 18.88
N ASP A 36 -11.44 -6.59 19.53
CA ASP A 36 -11.77 -7.43 20.69
C ASP A 36 -12.41 -6.63 21.83
N ILE A 37 -11.82 -5.49 22.18
CA ILE A 37 -12.33 -4.61 23.23
C ILE A 37 -13.71 -4.06 22.85
N GLU A 38 -13.93 -3.64 21.61
CA GLU A 38 -15.22 -3.14 21.15
C GLU A 38 -16.30 -4.22 21.14
N GLN A 39 -15.96 -5.43 20.69
CA GLN A 39 -16.85 -6.59 20.72
C GLN A 39 -17.24 -6.96 22.16
N ALA A 40 -16.30 -6.92 23.10
CA ALA A 40 -16.55 -7.16 24.52
C ALA A 40 -17.48 -6.10 25.16
N ASN A 41 -17.40 -4.84 24.69
CA ASN A 41 -18.29 -3.75 25.11
C ASN A 41 -19.67 -3.77 24.41
N GLY A 42 -19.97 -4.79 23.60
CA GLY A 42 -21.25 -4.96 22.94
C GLY A 42 -21.41 -4.17 21.64
N ILE A 43 -20.37 -3.46 21.18
CA ILE A 43 -20.39 -2.73 19.90
C ILE A 43 -20.21 -3.75 18.77
N LYS A 44 -21.30 -4.01 18.04
CA LYS A 44 -21.28 -4.89 16.87
C LYS A 44 -21.61 -4.07 15.63
N GLY A 45 -20.62 -3.86 14.79
CA GLY A 45 -20.77 -3.13 13.54
C GLY A 45 -19.60 -3.42 12.60
N ASN A 46 -19.83 -3.23 11.31
CA ASN A 46 -18.79 -3.36 10.28
C ASN A 46 -17.84 -2.14 10.26
N PHE A 47 -18.23 -1.02 10.86
CA PHE A 47 -17.43 0.18 10.96
C PHE A 47 -17.37 0.57 12.42
N THR A 48 -16.24 0.29 13.05
CA THR A 48 -16.01 0.63 14.45
C THR A 48 -14.80 1.55 14.59
N ARG A 49 -14.56 2.09 15.78
CA ARG A 49 -13.45 3.02 16.01
C ARG A 49 -12.10 2.32 15.85
N ALA A 50 -12.06 0.98 15.92
CA ALA A 50 -10.89 0.20 15.56
C ALA A 50 -10.42 0.44 14.11
N ASP A 51 -11.32 0.66 13.15
CA ASP A 51 -10.96 0.74 11.71
C ASP A 51 -10.04 1.91 11.37
N ARG A 52 -9.85 2.89 12.27
CA ARG A 52 -8.80 3.91 12.16
C ARG A 52 -7.40 3.32 12.00
N TRP A 53 -7.16 2.14 12.58
CA TRP A 53 -5.89 1.43 12.43
C TRP A 53 -5.72 0.84 11.03
N LEU A 54 -6.81 0.40 10.37
CA LEU A 54 -6.75 -0.02 8.97
C LEU A 54 -6.43 1.17 8.06
N ILE A 55 -7.01 2.34 8.32
CA ILE A 55 -6.69 3.57 7.59
C ILE A 55 -5.21 3.93 7.76
N LEU A 56 -4.68 3.83 8.99
CA LEU A 56 -3.26 4.03 9.26
C LEU A 56 -2.39 3.03 8.49
N ILE A 57 -2.78 1.76 8.44
CA ILE A 57 -2.07 0.72 7.67
C ILE A 57 -2.05 1.07 6.18
N PHE A 58 -3.20 1.43 5.59
CA PHE A 58 -3.26 1.83 4.18
C PHE A 58 -2.39 3.06 3.90
N TYR A 59 -2.38 4.04 4.80
CA TYR A 59 -1.53 5.22 4.71
C TYR A 59 -0.03 4.86 4.76
N LEU A 60 0.38 4.05 5.74
CA LEU A 60 1.77 3.61 5.88
C LEU A 60 2.22 2.73 4.71
N MET A 61 1.33 1.90 4.16
CA MET A 61 1.62 1.11 2.97
C MET A 61 1.81 2.00 1.74
N GLY A 62 0.94 3.00 1.53
CA GLY A 62 1.10 3.97 0.45
C GLY A 62 2.40 4.75 0.57
N LEU A 63 2.72 5.24 1.77
CA LEU A 63 3.98 5.94 2.04
C LEU A 63 5.21 5.05 1.80
N SER A 64 5.12 3.77 2.18
CA SER A 64 6.21 2.80 2.00
C SER A 64 6.53 2.53 0.53
N ILE A 65 5.58 2.66 -0.41
CA ILE A 65 5.84 2.49 -1.86
C ILE A 65 6.95 3.45 -2.32
N GLY A 66 7.02 4.65 -1.74
CA GLY A 66 8.04 5.65 -2.06
C GLY A 66 9.45 5.31 -1.54
N VAL A 67 9.57 4.34 -0.62
CA VAL A 67 10.85 3.93 -0.01
C VAL A 67 11.27 2.54 -0.47
N HIS A 68 10.41 1.53 -0.24
CA HIS A 68 10.67 0.15 -0.63
C HIS A 68 9.36 -0.63 -0.80
N LEU A 69 9.35 -1.51 -1.81
CA LEU A 69 8.18 -2.31 -2.18
C LEU A 69 7.93 -3.53 -1.28
N LEU A 70 8.82 -3.78 -0.31
CA LEU A 70 8.80 -5.01 0.50
C LEU A 70 7.59 -5.05 1.44
N ASN A 71 7.18 -3.88 1.94
CA ASN A 71 6.04 -3.77 2.84
C ASN A 71 4.72 -4.22 2.19
N LEU A 72 4.60 -4.20 0.85
CA LEU A 72 3.38 -4.65 0.16
C LEU A 72 3.15 -6.16 0.33
N LEU A 73 4.19 -6.94 0.64
CA LEU A 73 4.05 -8.36 0.93
C LEU A 73 3.36 -8.61 2.29
N THR A 74 3.10 -7.57 3.09
CA THR A 74 2.33 -7.69 4.34
C THR A 74 0.81 -7.73 4.09
N ILE A 75 0.34 -7.32 2.90
CA ILE A 75 -1.07 -7.30 2.52
C ILE A 75 -1.76 -8.66 2.74
N PRO A 76 -1.22 -9.81 2.29
CA PRO A 76 -1.87 -11.10 2.48
C PRO A 76 -2.03 -11.46 3.96
N ALA A 77 -1.04 -11.13 4.79
CA ALA A 77 -1.12 -11.35 6.23
C ALA A 77 -2.21 -10.48 6.88
N ILE A 78 -2.31 -9.21 6.50
CA ILE A 78 -3.36 -8.30 6.98
C ILE A 78 -4.75 -8.79 6.58
N VAL A 79 -4.93 -9.22 5.32
CA VAL A 79 -6.21 -9.77 4.83
C VAL A 79 -6.60 -11.03 5.60
N MET A 80 -5.64 -11.89 5.93
CA MET A 80 -5.88 -13.07 6.75
C MET A 80 -6.33 -12.70 8.17
N ILE A 81 -5.64 -11.78 8.84
CA ILE A 81 -6.02 -11.32 10.19
C ILE A 81 -7.41 -10.68 10.16
N TYR A 82 -7.71 -9.88 9.13
CA TYR A 82 -9.03 -9.31 8.91
C TYR A 82 -10.10 -10.39 8.74
N TYR A 83 -9.83 -11.43 7.94
CA TYR A 83 -10.75 -12.55 7.73
C TYR A 83 -11.00 -13.31 9.04
N PHE A 84 -9.95 -13.66 9.78
CA PHE A 84 -10.07 -14.41 11.04
C PHE A 84 -10.84 -13.65 12.10
N LYS A 85 -10.79 -12.31 12.09
CA LYS A 85 -11.46 -11.51 13.10
C LYS A 85 -12.93 -11.24 12.79
N ARG A 86 -13.31 -11.13 11.52
CA ARG A 86 -14.69 -10.78 11.11
C ARG A 86 -15.54 -11.97 10.68
N TYR A 87 -14.95 -13.08 10.27
CA TYR A 87 -15.67 -14.23 9.71
C TYR A 87 -15.43 -15.51 10.52
N LYS A 88 -16.35 -16.47 10.39
CA LYS A 88 -16.16 -17.80 10.97
C LYS A 88 -14.97 -18.48 10.29
N VAL A 89 -13.95 -18.81 11.08
CA VAL A 89 -12.75 -19.46 10.56
C VAL A 89 -13.12 -20.84 10.03
N THR A 90 -12.89 -21.04 8.74
CA THR A 90 -13.01 -22.33 8.06
C THR A 90 -11.74 -22.53 7.25
N THR A 91 -11.29 -23.77 7.09
CA THR A 91 -10.07 -24.08 6.32
C THR A 91 -10.19 -23.58 4.87
N GLY A 92 -11.35 -23.77 4.24
CA GLY A 92 -11.63 -23.26 2.89
C GLY A 92 -11.64 -21.73 2.82
N GLY A 93 -12.24 -21.05 3.80
CA GLY A 93 -12.27 -19.59 3.83
C GLY A 93 -10.90 -18.97 4.13
N ALA A 94 -10.06 -19.63 4.93
CA ALA A 94 -8.68 -19.21 5.17
C ALA A 94 -7.84 -19.27 3.88
N ILE A 95 -7.95 -20.37 3.12
CA ILE A 95 -7.27 -20.52 1.81
C ILE A 95 -7.76 -19.45 0.84
N LEU A 96 -9.08 -19.22 0.78
CA LEU A 96 -9.65 -18.19 -0.09
C LEU A 96 -9.16 -16.78 0.30
N ALA A 97 -9.12 -16.45 1.59
CA ALA A 97 -8.61 -15.18 2.08
C ALA A 97 -7.13 -14.97 1.72
N PHE A 98 -6.30 -16.01 1.82
CA PHE A 98 -4.91 -15.96 1.40
C PHE A 98 -4.77 -15.70 -0.11
N ILE A 99 -5.53 -16.42 -0.94
CA ILE A 99 -5.54 -16.22 -2.40
C ILE A 99 -5.98 -14.79 -2.75
N ILE A 100 -7.04 -14.30 -2.12
CA ILE A 100 -7.50 -12.91 -2.29
C ILE A 100 -6.40 -11.92 -1.90
N GLY A 101 -5.73 -12.14 -0.77
CA GLY A 101 -4.61 -11.33 -0.31
C GLY A 101 -3.46 -11.29 -1.33
N CYS A 102 -3.07 -12.44 -1.89
CA CYS A 102 -2.06 -12.54 -2.94
C CYS A 102 -2.48 -11.83 -4.24
N ILE A 103 -3.74 -11.97 -4.65
CA ILE A 103 -4.28 -11.29 -5.83
C ILE A 103 -4.25 -9.78 -5.63
N ILE A 104 -4.75 -9.26 -4.49
CA ILE A 104 -4.70 -7.83 -4.17
C ILE A 104 -3.26 -7.33 -4.22
N THR A 105 -2.34 -8.05 -3.60
CA THR A 105 -0.91 -7.70 -3.61
C THR A 105 -0.36 -7.61 -5.04
N GLY A 106 -0.64 -8.60 -5.88
CA GLY A 106 -0.21 -8.62 -7.28
C GLY A 106 -0.83 -7.49 -8.12
N ILE A 107 -2.09 -7.16 -7.87
CA ILE A 107 -2.76 -6.02 -8.51
C ILE A 107 -2.09 -4.71 -8.10
N VAL A 108 -1.85 -4.49 -6.82
CA VAL A 108 -1.17 -3.26 -6.36
C VAL A 108 0.22 -3.17 -6.99
N GLN A 109 0.99 -4.25 -7.01
CA GLN A 109 2.33 -4.25 -7.60
C GLN A 109 2.32 -3.94 -9.11
N LYS A 110 1.44 -4.55 -9.90
CA LYS A 110 1.41 -4.31 -11.35
C LYS A 110 0.68 -3.02 -11.73
N ALA A 111 -0.52 -2.82 -11.20
CA ALA A 111 -1.39 -1.73 -11.61
C ALA A 111 -0.92 -0.39 -11.03
N VAL A 112 -0.62 -0.35 -9.72
CA VAL A 112 -0.28 0.92 -9.07
C VAL A 112 1.17 1.32 -9.37
N ILE A 113 2.12 0.38 -9.38
CA ILE A 113 3.53 0.73 -9.57
C ILE A 113 3.90 0.70 -11.06
N VAL A 114 3.80 -0.46 -11.70
CA VAL A 114 4.34 -0.64 -13.07
C VAL A 114 3.57 0.16 -14.10
N TRP A 115 2.23 0.11 -14.07
CA TRP A 115 1.43 0.80 -15.08
C TRP A 115 1.46 2.31 -14.93
N THR A 116 1.47 2.84 -13.69
CA THR A 116 1.59 4.28 -13.45
C THR A 116 2.89 4.84 -14.01
N ILE A 117 4.02 4.16 -13.75
CA ILE A 117 5.34 4.59 -14.26
C ILE A 117 5.38 4.50 -15.79
N LYS A 118 4.86 3.41 -16.37
CA LYS A 118 4.78 3.26 -17.84
C LYS A 118 3.86 4.30 -18.48
N GLY A 119 2.75 4.64 -17.84
CA GLY A 119 1.82 5.67 -18.28
C GLY A 119 2.47 7.05 -18.29
N ALA A 120 3.14 7.42 -17.19
CA ALA A 120 3.89 8.66 -17.09
C ALA A 120 5.01 8.74 -18.15
N GLY A 121 5.76 7.66 -18.36
CA GLY A 121 6.81 7.60 -19.38
C GLY A 121 6.28 7.70 -20.81
N ASN A 122 5.17 7.01 -21.13
CA ASN A 122 4.56 7.09 -22.46
C ASN A 122 4.01 8.49 -22.75
N LEU A 123 3.43 9.17 -21.76
CA LEU A 123 3.01 10.56 -21.93
C LEU A 123 4.19 11.51 -22.10
N ASP A 124 5.29 11.30 -21.38
CA ASP A 124 6.51 12.11 -21.56
C ASP A 124 7.09 11.94 -22.98
N ILE A 125 7.17 10.70 -23.48
CA ILE A 125 7.60 10.41 -24.85
C ILE A 125 6.67 11.09 -25.87
N LEU A 126 5.35 11.05 -25.65
CA LEU A 126 4.38 11.67 -26.55
C LEU A 126 4.52 13.20 -26.56
N PHE A 127 4.71 13.84 -25.40
CA PHE A 127 4.88 15.29 -25.26
C PHE A 127 6.19 15.77 -25.88
N VAL A 128 7.28 15.05 -25.66
CA VAL A 128 8.59 15.40 -26.22
C VAL A 128 8.61 15.15 -27.73
N ASN A 129 8.15 13.99 -28.21
CA ASN A 129 8.26 13.63 -29.62
C ASN A 129 7.20 14.27 -30.53
N SER A 130 5.96 14.45 -30.05
CA SER A 130 4.86 14.97 -30.88
C SER A 130 4.66 16.47 -30.72
N PHE A 131 4.78 16.98 -29.48
CA PHE A 131 4.55 18.39 -29.17
C PHE A 131 5.83 19.22 -29.07
N GLY A 132 7.02 18.59 -29.15
CA GLY A 132 8.32 19.29 -29.14
C GLY A 132 8.66 19.97 -27.80
N LEU A 133 8.00 19.54 -26.72
CA LEU A 133 8.18 20.12 -25.38
C LEU A 133 9.46 19.59 -24.70
N PRO A 134 10.01 20.31 -23.71
CA PRO A 134 11.17 19.84 -22.95
C PRO A 134 10.88 18.56 -22.17
N PHE A 135 11.94 17.80 -21.87
CA PHE A 135 11.89 16.61 -21.01
C PHE A 135 11.17 16.91 -19.68
N PHE A 136 10.44 15.91 -19.15
CA PHE A 136 9.58 16.00 -17.94
C PHE A 136 8.26 16.76 -18.08
N SER A 137 7.97 17.34 -19.25
CA SER A 137 6.69 18.03 -19.48
C SER A 137 5.49 17.08 -19.45
N GLY A 138 5.59 15.89 -20.07
CA GLY A 138 4.52 14.90 -20.05
C GLY A 138 4.43 14.16 -18.72
N PHE A 139 5.55 13.99 -18.01
CA PHE A 139 5.54 13.51 -16.61
C PHE A 139 4.74 14.45 -15.71
N THR A 140 4.99 15.77 -15.80
CA THR A 140 4.26 16.78 -15.02
C THR A 140 2.76 16.79 -15.36
N ALA A 141 2.44 16.75 -16.65
CA ALA A 141 1.05 16.68 -17.12
C ALA A 141 0.33 15.43 -16.60
N PHE A 142 1.01 14.28 -16.54
CA PHE A 142 0.47 13.04 -15.99
C PHE A 142 0.06 13.19 -14.52
N PHE A 143 0.90 13.78 -13.65
CA PHE A 143 0.56 13.97 -12.24
C PHE A 143 -0.57 14.97 -12.03
N ILE A 144 -0.65 16.03 -12.86
CA ILE A 144 -1.77 16.97 -12.83
C ILE A 144 -3.07 16.26 -13.21
N LEU A 145 -3.05 15.46 -14.28
CA LEU A 145 -4.21 14.67 -14.71
C LEU A 145 -4.64 13.67 -13.63
N LEU A 146 -3.68 12.98 -13.03
CA LEU A 146 -3.92 12.03 -11.94
C LEU A 146 -4.54 12.73 -10.72
N ALA A 147 -4.02 13.89 -10.31
CA ALA A 147 -4.57 14.68 -9.22
C ALA A 147 -6.00 15.15 -9.51
N GLY A 148 -6.28 15.58 -10.74
CA GLY A 148 -7.63 15.92 -11.18
C GLY A 148 -8.58 14.72 -11.14
N LEU A 149 -8.14 13.55 -11.61
CA LEU A 149 -8.94 12.33 -11.60
C LEU A 149 -9.27 11.88 -10.17
N ILE A 150 -8.30 11.98 -9.25
CA ILE A 150 -8.53 11.71 -7.82
C ILE A 150 -9.53 12.71 -7.24
N TYR A 151 -9.39 14.00 -7.53
CA TYR A 151 -10.31 15.04 -7.06
C TYR A 151 -11.75 14.77 -7.51
N PHE A 152 -11.96 14.52 -8.80
CA PHE A 152 -13.28 14.19 -9.34
C PHE A 152 -13.81 12.83 -8.87
N GLY A 153 -12.93 11.86 -8.61
CA GLY A 153 -13.33 10.53 -8.12
C GLY A 153 -13.68 10.49 -6.63
N LEU A 154 -13.22 11.47 -5.84
CA LEU A 154 -13.58 11.60 -4.42
C LEU A 154 -14.84 12.44 -4.19
N GLN A 155 -15.26 13.21 -5.19
CA GLN A 155 -16.41 14.10 -5.14
C GLN A 155 -17.71 13.36 -5.48
#